data_AF-A0A4R5MFU7-F1
#
_entry.id   AF-A0A4R5MFU7-F1
#
_cell.length_a   1.000
_cell.length_b   1.000
_cell.length_c   1.000
_cell.angle_alpha   90.00
_cell.angle_beta   90.00
_cell.angle_gamma   90.00
#
_symmetry.space_group_name_H-M   'P 1'
#
loop_
_entity.id
_entity.type
_entity.pdbx_description
1 polymer ?
#
loop_
_entity_poly.entity_id
_entity_poly.type
_entity_poly.pdbx_seq_one_letter_code
_entity_poly.pdbx_strand_id
1 'polypeptide(L)'
;MSAQELTVYVPDGGEWRQRTGNICYIEGENPCPDVSASARRLSVHDRFEVTDIPGAMAKMGWHTSAALLNKWFHCSPKNQAMTFSEKLNGYSEDGSRHYPDHRIDRSTIQLDWVLSHPRVKAGYDKLANDHAFLKTDAARDALTRKLRRLKDRDYIDTLAETNGDIAALHAHFQFQRLQIDTSALEKAAVFFRAMLNYGMPDDLAGALGGFGLYAAPAKIRIRPALIGSGKIAEVTHIAIYVKNPYSFFDDPTESASQYLGHWNREGICLVPEGYVAQWANFGSWSNYIIQPEGPYGRTYWPVHNSDFRRWQNAHNAGGDMILFSDYRIERVFPSIRVRI
;
A
#
# COMPACT_ATOMS: atom_id res chain seq x y z
N MET A 1 3.42 -17.69 -34.57
CA MET A 1 2.42 -16.98 -33.75
C MET A 1 2.50 -15.51 -34.13
N SER A 2 1.38 -14.87 -34.48
CA SER A 2 1.38 -13.44 -34.84
C SER A 2 1.77 -12.60 -33.62
N ALA A 3 2.48 -11.49 -33.82
CA ALA A 3 2.73 -10.51 -32.77
C ALA A 3 1.42 -10.22 -32.04
N GLN A 4 1.33 -10.62 -30.77
CA GLN A 4 0.11 -10.39 -29.99
C GLN A 4 0.01 -8.89 -29.74
N GLU A 5 -1.11 -8.32 -30.16
CA GLU A 5 -1.42 -6.92 -29.99
C GLU A 5 -1.66 -6.66 -28.49
N LEU A 6 -0.79 -5.87 -27.85
CA LEU A 6 -0.94 -5.54 -26.43
C LEU A 6 -1.96 -4.43 -26.24
N THR A 7 -2.95 -4.63 -25.38
CA THR A 7 -3.78 -3.51 -24.93
C THR A 7 -2.99 -2.70 -23.91
N VAL A 8 -2.78 -1.42 -24.20
CA VAL A 8 -2.02 -0.54 -23.32
C VAL A 8 -2.81 0.72 -23.05
N TYR A 9 -2.59 1.29 -21.87
CA TYR A 9 -3.21 2.53 -21.46
C TYR A 9 -2.10 3.52 -21.18
N VAL A 10 -2.15 4.67 -21.86
CA VAL A 10 -1.17 5.74 -21.73
C VAL A 10 -1.83 7.04 -21.31
N PRO A 11 -1.15 7.86 -20.49
CA PRO A 11 -1.58 9.22 -20.22
C PRO A 11 -1.30 10.10 -21.45
N ASP A 12 -2.34 10.66 -22.06
CA ASP A 12 -2.29 11.54 -23.23
C ASP A 12 -3.10 12.82 -22.92
N GLY A 13 -2.42 13.93 -22.66
CA GLY A 13 -3.07 15.21 -22.36
C GLY A 13 -3.96 15.23 -21.11
N GLY A 14 -3.74 14.32 -20.15
CA GLY A 14 -4.61 14.18 -18.99
C GLY A 14 -5.82 13.25 -19.21
N GLU A 15 -5.84 12.47 -20.29
CA GLU A 15 -6.79 11.38 -20.52
C GLU A 15 -6.05 10.05 -20.66
N TRP A 16 -6.65 8.94 -20.22
CA TRP A 16 -6.12 7.60 -20.48
C TRP A 16 -6.75 7.04 -21.75
N ARG A 17 -5.90 6.71 -22.72
CA ARG A 17 -6.35 6.16 -24.00
C ARG A 17 -5.89 4.73 -24.14
N GLN A 18 -6.83 3.85 -24.46
CA GLN A 18 -6.54 2.50 -24.89
C GLN A 18 -5.83 2.58 -26.25
N ARG A 19 -4.70 1.89 -26.36
CA ARG A 19 -3.88 1.79 -27.58
C ARG A 19 -3.37 0.37 -27.75
N THR A 20 -2.70 0.16 -28.87
CA THR A 20 -1.92 -1.04 -29.17
C THR A 20 -0.44 -0.80 -28.88
N GLY A 21 0.18 -1.66 -28.07
CA GLY A 21 1.61 -1.62 -27.75
C GLY A 21 2.50 -2.36 -28.76
N ASN A 22 3.52 -1.70 -29.31
CA ASN A 22 4.65 -2.38 -29.96
C ASN A 22 5.77 -2.69 -28.95
N ILE A 23 6.43 -3.84 -29.06
CA ILE A 23 7.63 -4.17 -28.27
C ILE A 23 8.89 -3.56 -28.89
N CYS A 24 9.82 -3.09 -28.05
CA CYS A 24 11.16 -2.64 -28.41
C CYS A 24 12.24 -3.35 -27.55
N TYR A 25 13.52 -3.24 -27.96
CA TYR A 25 14.67 -3.78 -27.23
C TYR A 25 15.85 -2.79 -27.18
N ILE A 26 16.71 -2.93 -26.17
CA ILE A 26 17.96 -2.16 -26.04
C ILE A 26 19.08 -2.91 -26.78
N GLU A 27 20.01 -2.17 -27.38
CA GLU A 27 21.19 -2.76 -28.01
C GLU A 27 21.94 -3.72 -27.06
N GLY A 28 22.14 -4.97 -27.51
CA GLY A 28 22.83 -6.03 -26.73
C GLY A 28 21.92 -6.86 -25.82
N GLU A 29 20.65 -6.47 -25.63
CA GLU A 29 19.68 -7.14 -24.78
C GLU A 29 18.40 -7.41 -25.60
N ASN A 30 18.39 -8.47 -26.42
CA ASN A 30 17.17 -8.92 -27.12
C ASN A 30 16.57 -10.15 -26.40
N PRO A 31 15.55 -9.99 -25.55
CA PRO A 31 15.07 -11.09 -24.73
C PRO A 31 13.80 -11.75 -25.28
N CYS A 32 13.18 -11.28 -26.37
CA CYS A 32 11.89 -11.79 -26.83
C CYS A 32 12.02 -12.65 -28.10
N PRO A 33 12.00 -14.00 -27.99
CA PRO A 33 12.19 -14.89 -29.15
C PRO A 33 11.06 -14.83 -30.19
N ASP A 34 9.90 -14.25 -29.86
CA ASP A 34 8.69 -14.28 -30.69
C ASP A 34 8.26 -12.91 -31.28
N VAL A 35 9.09 -11.86 -31.20
CA VAL A 35 8.77 -10.57 -31.84
C VAL A 35 9.08 -10.66 -33.32
N SER A 36 8.03 -10.82 -34.14
CA SER A 36 8.15 -10.89 -35.61
C SER A 36 8.21 -9.51 -36.29
N ALA A 37 7.97 -8.42 -35.55
CA ALA A 37 7.96 -7.06 -36.09
C ALA A 37 9.33 -6.38 -35.99
N SER A 38 9.59 -5.41 -36.87
CA SER A 38 10.80 -4.57 -36.86
C SER A 38 10.83 -3.66 -35.63
N ALA A 39 11.27 -4.20 -34.49
CA ALA A 39 11.46 -3.47 -33.25
C ALA A 39 12.63 -2.47 -33.39
N ARG A 40 12.42 -1.24 -32.90
CA ARG A 40 13.42 -0.17 -32.89
C ARG A 40 14.49 -0.48 -31.85
N ARG A 41 15.76 -0.27 -32.23
CA ARG A 41 16.92 -0.35 -31.33
C ARG A 41 17.05 0.96 -30.54
N LEU A 42 17.09 0.86 -29.21
CA LEU A 42 17.31 1.99 -28.30
C LEU A 42 18.78 2.05 -27.86
N SER A 43 19.30 3.26 -27.61
CA SER A 43 20.66 3.44 -27.08
C SER A 43 20.67 3.26 -25.56
N VAL A 44 21.84 2.92 -24.99
CA VAL A 44 22.02 2.84 -23.52
C VAL A 44 21.79 4.18 -22.81
N HIS A 45 21.97 5.30 -23.51
CA HIS A 45 21.72 6.64 -22.98
C HIS A 45 20.23 6.97 -22.87
N ASP A 46 19.37 6.22 -23.56
CA ASP A 46 17.91 6.38 -23.47
C ASP A 46 17.34 5.67 -22.23
N ARG A 47 18.16 5.03 -21.40
CA ARG A 47 17.71 4.24 -20.25
C ARG A 47 16.90 5.07 -19.25
N PHE A 48 15.93 4.39 -18.65
CA PHE A 48 15.12 4.85 -17.53
C PHE A 48 15.57 4.13 -16.27
N GLU A 49 15.72 4.88 -15.17
CA GLU A 49 16.07 4.32 -13.87
C GLU A 49 14.92 4.47 -12.88
N VAL A 50 14.86 3.60 -11.86
CA VAL A 50 13.82 3.70 -10.82
C VAL A 50 13.83 5.04 -10.06
N THR A 51 14.96 5.74 -10.05
CA THR A 51 15.11 7.09 -9.49
C THR A 51 14.46 8.18 -10.35
N ASP A 52 14.09 7.91 -11.59
CA ASP A 52 13.30 8.82 -12.43
C ASP A 52 11.80 8.79 -12.03
N ILE A 53 11.33 7.72 -11.37
CA ILE A 53 9.90 7.51 -11.04
C ILE A 53 9.30 8.62 -10.16
N PRO A 54 9.96 9.13 -9.09
CA PRO A 54 9.41 10.23 -8.31
C PRO A 54 9.12 11.49 -9.14
N GLY A 55 9.98 11.78 -10.13
CA GLY A 55 9.78 12.90 -11.07
C GLY A 55 8.57 12.66 -11.97
N ALA A 56 8.42 11.45 -12.49
CA ALA A 56 7.26 11.04 -13.28
C ALA A 56 5.95 11.12 -12.47
N MET A 57 5.95 10.62 -11.23
CA MET A 57 4.82 10.72 -10.30
C MET A 57 4.42 12.18 -10.05
N ALA A 58 5.38 13.07 -9.79
CA ALA A 58 5.10 14.48 -9.56
C ALA A 58 4.44 15.16 -10.77
N LYS A 59 4.87 14.84 -12.01
CA LYS A 59 4.25 15.35 -13.25
C LYS A 59 2.82 14.85 -13.44
N MET A 60 2.50 13.67 -12.93
CA MET A 60 1.14 13.12 -12.90
C MET A 60 0.27 13.70 -11.77
N GLY A 61 0.79 14.60 -10.95
CA GLY A 61 0.11 15.12 -9.76
C GLY A 61 0.12 14.16 -8.57
N TRP A 62 0.90 13.08 -8.63
CA TRP A 62 1.04 12.10 -7.55
C TRP A 62 2.11 12.53 -6.55
N HIS A 63 1.88 13.68 -5.91
CA HIS A 63 2.86 14.33 -5.06
C HIS A 63 3.18 13.53 -3.80
N THR A 64 2.19 12.85 -3.21
CA THR A 64 2.37 12.03 -2.00
C THR A 64 3.16 10.76 -2.33
N SER A 65 2.84 10.11 -3.44
CA SER A 65 3.59 8.96 -3.97
C SER A 65 5.04 9.31 -4.22
N ALA A 66 5.28 10.45 -4.89
CA ALA A 66 6.62 10.95 -5.16
C ALA A 66 7.40 11.24 -3.86
N ALA A 67 6.75 11.86 -2.86
CA ALA A 67 7.37 12.16 -1.57
C ALA A 67 7.79 10.89 -0.81
N LEU A 68 6.90 9.88 -0.76
CA LEU A 68 7.19 8.58 -0.13
C LEU A 68 8.34 7.85 -0.83
N LEU A 69 8.31 7.82 -2.16
CA LEU A 69 9.34 7.13 -2.93
C LEU A 69 10.70 7.83 -2.81
N ASN A 70 10.71 9.17 -2.83
CA ASN A 70 11.91 9.95 -2.50
C ASN A 70 12.41 9.58 -1.11
N LYS A 71 11.54 9.54 -0.09
CA LYS A 71 11.95 9.16 1.28
C LYS A 71 12.53 7.76 1.33
N TRP A 72 11.99 6.82 0.56
CA TRP A 72 12.54 5.47 0.43
C TRP A 72 13.96 5.53 -0.09
N PHE A 73 14.21 6.21 -1.23
CA PHE A 73 15.55 6.33 -1.84
C PHE A 73 16.58 7.03 -0.93
N HIS A 74 16.15 8.02 -0.14
CA HIS A 74 17.03 8.78 0.76
C HIS A 74 17.38 8.04 2.06
N CYS A 75 16.81 6.86 2.33
CA CYS A 75 17.20 6.07 3.50
C CYS A 75 18.64 5.56 3.33
N SER A 76 19.59 6.10 4.11
CA SER A 76 21.01 5.74 4.07
C SER A 76 21.60 5.65 5.49
N PRO A 77 22.34 4.57 5.83
CA PRO A 77 22.59 3.39 5.00
C PRO A 77 21.28 2.62 4.73
N LYS A 78 21.28 1.77 3.68
CA LYS A 78 20.10 0.98 3.35
C LYS A 78 19.61 0.20 4.56
N ASN A 79 18.30 0.10 4.68
CA ASN A 79 17.70 -0.72 5.73
C ASN A 79 17.33 -2.11 5.18
N GLN A 80 17.21 -3.10 6.07
CA GLN A 80 16.82 -4.45 5.66
C GLN A 80 15.42 -4.44 5.06
N ALA A 81 15.26 -5.06 3.89
CA ALA A 81 13.95 -5.30 3.29
C ALA A 81 13.02 -6.02 4.29
N MET A 82 11.74 -5.65 4.31
CA MET A 82 10.75 -6.32 5.15
C MET A 82 10.61 -7.79 4.73
N THR A 83 10.44 -8.67 5.70
CA THR A 83 10.02 -10.06 5.44
C THR A 83 8.53 -10.13 5.09
N PHE A 84 8.08 -11.27 4.54
CA PHE A 84 6.66 -11.52 4.28
C PHE A 84 5.78 -11.33 5.54
N SER A 85 6.22 -11.86 6.69
CA SER A 85 5.48 -11.70 7.95
C SER A 85 5.46 -10.24 8.43
N GLU A 86 6.56 -9.51 8.25
CA GLU A 86 6.67 -8.10 8.55
C GLU A 86 5.77 -7.23 7.66
N LYS A 87 5.61 -7.57 6.39
CA LYS A 87 4.67 -6.94 5.47
C LYS A 87 3.22 -7.26 5.83
N LEU A 88 2.89 -8.52 6.13
CA LEU A 88 1.52 -8.93 6.43
C LEU A 88 1.01 -8.39 7.77
N ASN A 89 1.85 -8.46 8.80
CA ASN A 89 1.44 -8.19 10.18
C ASN A 89 1.92 -6.82 10.68
N GLY A 90 2.97 -6.24 10.06
CA GLY A 90 3.66 -5.07 10.57
C GLY A 90 4.13 -5.32 12.01
N TYR A 91 5.19 -6.13 12.16
CA TYR A 91 5.76 -6.67 13.41
C TYR A 91 4.78 -7.07 14.54
N SER A 92 4.66 -8.39 14.70
CA SER A 92 4.06 -9.27 15.73
C SER A 92 2.69 -8.95 16.36
N GLU A 93 1.81 -9.97 16.35
CA GLU A 93 0.56 -10.04 17.12
C GLU A 93 0.76 -9.95 18.65
N ASP A 94 2.00 -10.13 19.13
CA ASP A 94 2.38 -10.15 20.56
C ASP A 94 3.10 -8.89 21.07
N GLY A 95 3.41 -7.92 20.19
CA GLY A 95 4.04 -6.65 20.55
C GLY A 95 5.50 -6.72 20.98
N SER A 96 6.20 -7.84 20.78
CA SER A 96 7.61 -8.00 21.18
C SER A 96 8.61 -7.39 20.20
N ARG A 97 8.22 -7.11 18.95
CA ARG A 97 9.07 -6.47 17.95
C ARG A 97 8.48 -5.14 17.51
N HIS A 98 9.29 -4.10 17.57
CA HIS A 98 8.96 -2.77 17.09
C HIS A 98 9.85 -2.50 15.87
N TYR A 99 9.29 -1.88 14.82
CA TYR A 99 10.17 -1.25 13.84
C TYR A 99 11.00 -0.18 14.56
N PRO A 100 12.32 -0.08 14.31
CA PRO A 100 13.09 1.04 14.80
C PRO A 100 12.41 2.35 14.42
N ASP A 101 12.39 3.34 15.30
CA ASP A 101 11.65 4.59 15.06
C ASP A 101 12.01 5.28 13.74
N HIS A 102 13.27 5.16 13.29
CA HIS A 102 13.73 5.70 12.01
C HIS A 102 13.08 5.04 10.77
N ARG A 103 12.39 3.90 10.92
CA ARG A 103 11.62 3.23 9.87
C ARG A 103 10.12 3.52 9.93
N ILE A 104 9.68 4.37 10.86
CA ILE A 104 8.28 4.74 11.00
C ILE A 104 8.07 6.17 10.49
N ASP A 105 7.29 6.29 9.42
CA ASP A 105 6.80 7.57 8.93
C ASP A 105 5.46 7.89 9.60
N ARG A 106 5.35 9.07 10.20
CA ARG A 106 4.12 9.58 10.84
C ARG A 106 3.67 10.92 10.26
N SER A 107 4.28 11.36 9.15
CA SER A 107 4.19 12.75 8.68
C SER A 107 3.77 12.89 7.23
N THR A 108 4.16 11.95 6.38
CA THR A 108 3.96 12.06 4.93
C THR A 108 2.50 11.85 4.54
N ILE A 109 1.78 11.02 5.29
CA ILE A 109 0.35 10.76 5.06
C ILE A 109 -0.46 11.35 6.19
N GLN A 110 -1.46 12.15 5.86
CA GLN A 110 -2.45 12.68 6.79
C GLN A 110 -3.79 12.02 6.52
N LEU A 111 -4.52 11.65 7.57
CA LEU A 111 -5.80 10.97 7.51
C LEU A 111 -6.81 11.79 6.71
N ASP A 112 -6.82 13.11 6.87
CA ASP A 112 -7.70 13.99 6.09
C ASP A 112 -7.44 13.91 4.58
N TRP A 113 -6.17 13.80 4.17
CA TRP A 113 -5.82 13.55 2.77
C TRP A 113 -6.28 12.17 2.32
N VAL A 114 -6.07 11.12 3.11
CA VAL A 114 -6.55 9.78 2.73
C VAL A 114 -8.09 9.76 2.62
N LEU A 115 -8.78 10.44 3.53
CA LEU A 115 -10.24 10.53 3.56
C LEU A 115 -10.84 11.43 2.48
N SER A 116 -10.04 12.24 1.76
CA SER A 116 -10.53 12.95 0.57
C SER A 116 -10.82 12.00 -0.59
N HIS A 117 -10.32 10.75 -0.55
CA HIS A 117 -10.62 9.72 -1.53
C HIS A 117 -11.92 8.99 -1.17
N PRO A 118 -12.97 9.00 -2.01
CA PRO A 118 -14.29 8.44 -1.68
C PRO A 118 -14.27 6.97 -1.24
N ARG A 119 -13.41 6.15 -1.86
CA ARG A 119 -13.26 4.72 -1.50
C ARG A 119 -12.80 4.51 -0.06
N VAL A 120 -11.94 5.39 0.43
CA VAL A 120 -11.44 5.33 1.80
C VAL A 120 -12.48 5.89 2.76
N LYS A 121 -13.13 6.99 2.38
CA LYS A 121 -14.22 7.56 3.18
C LYS A 121 -15.32 6.55 3.46
N ALA A 122 -15.71 5.73 2.47
CA ALA A 122 -16.66 4.65 2.65
C ALA A 122 -16.19 3.59 3.66
N GLY A 123 -14.91 3.17 3.58
CA GLY A 123 -14.30 2.26 4.54
C GLY A 123 -14.21 2.85 5.96
N TYR A 124 -13.88 4.14 6.05
CA TYR A 124 -13.86 4.89 7.30
C TYR A 124 -15.25 4.95 7.94
N ASP A 125 -16.28 5.29 7.15
CA ASP A 125 -17.65 5.39 7.64
C ASP A 125 -18.17 4.04 8.13
N LYS A 126 -17.77 2.94 7.49
CA LYS A 126 -18.05 1.59 7.98
C LYS A 126 -17.39 1.36 9.34
N LEU A 127 -16.09 1.67 9.49
CA LEU A 127 -15.39 1.47 10.75
C LEU A 127 -15.93 2.39 11.88
N ALA A 128 -16.33 3.61 11.55
CA ALA A 128 -16.84 4.59 12.51
C ALA A 128 -18.30 4.32 12.94
N ASN A 129 -19.16 3.87 12.01
CA ASN A 129 -20.61 3.83 12.23
C ASN A 129 -21.21 2.42 12.25
N ASP A 130 -20.54 1.40 11.71
CA ASP A 130 -21.05 0.02 11.74
C ASP A 130 -20.74 -0.65 13.08
N HIS A 131 -21.72 -0.61 13.98
CA HIS A 131 -21.60 -1.24 15.29
C HIS A 131 -21.41 -2.75 15.23
N ALA A 132 -21.93 -3.45 14.21
CA ALA A 132 -21.74 -4.88 14.09
C ALA A 132 -20.28 -5.18 13.75
N PHE A 133 -19.69 -4.37 12.86
CA PHE A 133 -18.27 -4.48 12.49
C PHE A 133 -17.34 -4.24 13.68
N LEU A 134 -17.63 -3.27 14.55
CA LEU A 134 -16.82 -3.01 15.75
C LEU A 134 -17.01 -4.04 16.88
N LYS A 135 -18.00 -4.93 16.79
CA LYS A 135 -18.42 -5.83 17.89
C LYS A 135 -18.41 -7.30 17.50
N THR A 136 -17.59 -7.69 16.53
CA THR A 136 -17.35 -9.10 16.23
C THR A 136 -16.71 -9.81 17.42
N ASP A 137 -16.84 -11.13 17.51
CA ASP A 137 -16.27 -11.89 18.62
C ASP A 137 -14.73 -11.77 18.65
N ALA A 138 -14.08 -11.77 17.50
CA ALA A 138 -12.64 -11.51 17.38
C ALA A 138 -12.25 -10.13 17.94
N ALA A 139 -13.04 -9.08 17.65
CA ALA A 139 -12.81 -7.74 18.18
C ALA A 139 -12.99 -7.68 19.70
N ARG A 140 -14.03 -8.34 20.23
CA ARG A 140 -14.27 -8.46 21.67
C ARG A 140 -13.17 -9.23 22.40
N ASP A 141 -12.68 -10.30 21.81
CA ASP A 141 -11.59 -11.09 22.35
C ASP A 141 -10.27 -10.31 22.36
N ALA A 142 -9.97 -9.59 21.28
CA ALA A 142 -8.81 -8.71 21.19
C ALA A 142 -8.84 -7.62 22.29
N LEU A 143 -9.99 -6.95 22.45
CA LEU A 143 -10.19 -5.97 23.53
C LEU A 143 -10.03 -6.63 24.90
N THR A 144 -10.65 -7.78 25.13
CA THR A 144 -10.57 -8.49 26.42
C THR A 144 -9.13 -8.82 26.78
N ARG A 145 -8.35 -9.39 25.85
CA ARG A 145 -6.93 -9.70 26.07
C ARG A 145 -6.12 -8.45 26.41
N LYS A 146 -6.29 -7.37 25.63
CA LYS A 146 -5.49 -6.13 25.77
C LYS A 146 -5.85 -5.32 27.01
N LEU A 147 -7.11 -5.37 27.47
CA LEU A 147 -7.62 -4.57 28.59
C LEU A 147 -7.58 -5.31 29.94
N ARG A 148 -7.47 -6.64 29.96
CA ARG A 148 -7.33 -7.43 31.21
C ARG A 148 -6.22 -6.93 32.13
N ARG A 149 -5.08 -6.50 31.57
CA ARG A 149 -3.94 -5.96 32.33
C ARG A 149 -4.24 -4.60 32.99
N LEU A 150 -5.33 -3.93 32.59
CA LEU A 150 -5.75 -2.63 33.08
C LEU A 150 -7.05 -2.71 33.91
N LYS A 151 -7.49 -3.92 34.29
CA LYS A 151 -8.77 -4.14 34.98
C LYS A 151 -8.93 -3.38 36.29
N ASP A 152 -7.83 -2.99 36.94
CA ASP A 152 -7.86 -2.30 38.23
C ASP A 152 -7.94 -0.78 38.14
N ARG A 153 -8.09 -0.25 36.92
CA ARG A 153 -8.44 1.16 36.68
C ARG A 153 -9.96 1.34 36.64
N ASP A 154 -10.43 2.55 36.90
CA ASP A 154 -11.82 2.96 36.68
C ASP A 154 -12.03 3.64 35.32
N TYR A 155 -10.97 4.28 34.83
CA TYR A 155 -10.95 4.99 33.55
C TYR A 155 -9.58 4.83 32.88
N ILE A 156 -9.59 4.71 31.56
CA ILE A 156 -8.37 4.62 30.73
C ILE A 156 -8.53 5.58 29.55
N ASP A 157 -7.56 6.47 29.39
CA ASP A 157 -7.30 7.21 28.15
C ASP A 157 -6.07 6.61 27.49
N THR A 158 -6.28 5.78 26.48
CA THR A 158 -5.18 5.03 25.84
C THR A 158 -4.19 5.92 25.11
N LEU A 159 -4.60 7.13 24.66
CA LEU A 159 -3.67 8.07 24.03
C LEU A 159 -2.73 8.63 25.09
N ALA A 160 -3.21 8.89 26.30
CA ALA A 160 -2.36 9.27 27.42
C ALA A 160 -1.42 8.12 27.82
N GLU A 161 -1.90 6.87 27.84
CA GLU A 161 -1.08 5.69 28.11
C GLU A 161 0.05 5.49 27.08
N THR A 162 -0.10 6.01 25.86
CA THR A 162 0.89 5.91 24.79
C THR A 162 1.58 7.23 24.45
N ASN A 163 1.44 8.27 25.28
CA ASN A 163 1.97 9.62 25.02
C ASN A 163 1.59 10.18 23.64
N GLY A 164 0.44 9.78 23.09
CA GLY A 164 -0.02 10.15 21.76
C GLY A 164 0.70 9.45 20.60
N ASP A 165 1.66 8.54 20.84
CA ASP A 165 2.33 7.82 19.76
C ASP A 165 1.40 6.78 19.14
N ILE A 166 1.08 6.99 17.86
CA ILE A 166 0.21 6.13 17.07
C ILE A 166 0.77 4.72 16.88
N ALA A 167 2.10 4.57 16.82
CA ALA A 167 2.73 3.26 16.68
C ALA A 167 2.55 2.44 17.98
N ALA A 168 2.74 3.08 19.14
CA ALA A 168 2.50 2.47 20.45
C ALA A 168 1.00 2.18 20.66
N LEU A 169 0.11 3.10 20.27
CA LEU A 169 -1.34 2.90 20.31
C LEU A 169 -1.74 1.68 19.48
N HIS A 170 -1.19 1.56 18.27
CA HIS A 170 -1.43 0.41 17.40
C HIS A 170 -0.97 -0.90 18.05
N ALA A 171 0.29 -0.98 18.48
CA ALA A 171 0.85 -2.18 19.08
C ALA A 171 0.06 -2.63 20.32
N HIS A 172 -0.29 -1.68 21.20
CA HIS A 172 -0.88 -2.01 22.49
C HIS A 172 -2.40 -2.19 22.45
N PHE A 173 -3.11 -1.43 21.61
CA PHE A 173 -4.56 -1.28 21.76
C PHE A 173 -5.37 -1.56 20.49
N GLN A 174 -4.76 -1.70 19.30
CA GLN A 174 -5.50 -2.04 18.08
C GLN A 174 -6.37 -3.29 18.28
N PHE A 175 -7.64 -3.22 17.86
CA PHE A 175 -8.59 -4.33 18.05
C PHE A 175 -9.45 -4.64 16.83
N GLN A 176 -9.55 -3.70 15.89
CA GLN A 176 -10.28 -3.90 14.64
C GLN A 176 -9.49 -3.30 13.45
N ARG A 177 -9.60 -3.94 12.29
CA ARG A 177 -8.98 -3.53 11.04
C ARG A 177 -9.98 -3.71 9.90
N LEU A 178 -10.08 -2.71 9.05
CA LEU A 178 -10.70 -2.80 7.74
C LEU A 178 -9.60 -2.64 6.70
N GLN A 179 -9.39 -3.67 5.90
CA GLN A 179 -8.45 -3.56 4.79
C GLN A 179 -9.13 -2.85 3.62
N ILE A 180 -8.40 -1.92 3.02
CA ILE A 180 -8.72 -1.23 1.78
C ILE A 180 -7.87 -1.91 0.70
N ASP A 181 -8.53 -2.61 -0.21
CA ASP A 181 -7.99 -3.25 -1.41
C ASP A 181 -6.94 -4.36 -1.12
N THR A 182 -7.42 -5.59 -0.94
CA THR A 182 -6.70 -6.65 -0.20
C THR A 182 -5.80 -7.59 -1.01
N SER A 183 -6.25 -8.09 -2.15
CA SER A 183 -5.45 -9.03 -2.96
C SER A 183 -4.80 -8.35 -4.14
N ALA A 184 -3.74 -8.92 -4.70
CA ALA A 184 -3.15 -8.39 -5.92
C ALA A 184 -4.08 -8.48 -7.14
N LEU A 185 -5.00 -9.45 -7.18
CA LEU A 185 -6.09 -9.50 -8.15
C LEU A 185 -7.14 -8.42 -7.89
N GLU A 186 -7.44 -8.07 -6.63
CA GLU A 186 -8.29 -6.93 -6.31
C GLU A 186 -7.57 -5.60 -6.54
N LYS A 187 -6.27 -5.49 -6.30
CA LYS A 187 -5.44 -4.32 -6.64
C LYS A 187 -5.39 -4.14 -8.14
N ALA A 188 -5.08 -5.20 -8.89
CA ALA A 188 -5.13 -5.20 -10.34
C ALA A 188 -6.55 -4.93 -10.83
N ALA A 189 -7.59 -5.55 -10.26
CA ALA A 189 -8.99 -5.32 -10.65
C ALA A 189 -9.54 -3.96 -10.24
N VAL A 190 -9.04 -3.31 -9.18
CA VAL A 190 -9.38 -1.93 -8.79
C VAL A 190 -8.63 -0.97 -9.70
N PHE A 191 -7.38 -1.25 -10.01
CA PHE A 191 -6.60 -0.52 -10.99
C PHE A 191 -7.21 -0.64 -12.41
N PHE A 192 -7.77 -1.81 -12.76
CA PHE A 192 -8.55 -2.06 -13.98
C PHE A 192 -9.98 -1.52 -13.91
N ARG A 193 -10.66 -1.56 -12.76
CA ARG A 193 -12.00 -0.98 -12.59
C ARG A 193 -11.96 0.54 -12.59
N ALA A 194 -10.93 1.14 -12.00
CA ALA A 194 -10.65 2.57 -12.12
C ALA A 194 -10.50 2.91 -13.61
N MET A 195 -9.70 2.14 -14.35
CA MET A 195 -9.57 2.27 -15.80
C MET A 195 -10.91 2.13 -16.56
N LEU A 196 -11.74 1.14 -16.24
CA LEU A 196 -12.97 0.85 -17.02
C LEU A 196 -14.16 1.76 -16.65
N ASN A 197 -14.19 2.32 -15.44
CA ASN A 197 -15.33 3.08 -14.90
C ASN A 197 -14.95 4.52 -14.46
N TYR A 198 -14.09 5.22 -15.22
CA TYR A 198 -13.80 6.67 -15.09
C TYR A 198 -12.66 7.16 -14.15
N GLY A 199 -11.51 6.47 -14.00
CA GLY A 199 -10.39 6.98 -13.17
C GLY A 199 -8.99 6.55 -13.57
N MET A 200 -8.08 7.53 -13.65
CA MET A 200 -6.63 7.32 -13.56
C MET A 200 -6.30 6.56 -12.27
N PRO A 201 -5.24 5.72 -12.21
CA PRO A 201 -4.65 5.48 -10.91
C PRO A 201 -4.30 6.85 -10.30
N ASP A 202 -4.64 7.03 -9.03
CA ASP A 202 -4.50 8.29 -8.33
C ASP A 202 -3.29 8.26 -7.40
N ASP A 203 -2.96 9.42 -6.84
CA ASP A 203 -1.85 9.55 -5.89
C ASP A 203 -1.99 8.58 -4.70
N LEU A 204 -3.21 8.27 -4.27
CA LEU A 204 -3.46 7.28 -3.22
C LEU A 204 -3.05 5.87 -3.63
N ALA A 205 -3.32 5.47 -4.87
CA ALA A 205 -2.89 4.17 -5.40
C ALA A 205 -1.36 4.05 -5.47
N GLY A 206 -0.66 5.11 -5.90
CA GLY A 206 0.80 5.13 -5.93
C GLY A 206 1.45 5.19 -4.53
N ALA A 207 0.81 5.88 -3.59
CA ALA A 207 1.32 6.07 -2.24
C ALA A 207 1.11 4.86 -1.33
N LEU A 208 -0.07 4.25 -1.39
CA LEU A 208 -0.48 3.21 -0.45
C LEU A 208 -0.73 1.85 -1.07
N GLY A 209 -1.00 1.77 -2.38
CA GLY A 209 -1.46 0.55 -3.01
C GLY A 209 -2.71 0.01 -2.31
N GLY A 210 -2.57 -1.10 -1.58
CA GLY A 210 -3.58 -1.59 -0.65
C GLY A 210 -3.08 -1.47 0.79
N PHE A 211 -3.94 -1.01 1.69
CA PHE A 211 -3.59 -0.61 3.05
C PHE A 211 -4.71 -0.95 4.05
N GLY A 212 -4.55 -0.61 5.32
CA GLY A 212 -5.59 -0.83 6.33
C GLY A 212 -5.99 0.46 7.06
N LEU A 213 -7.29 0.59 7.30
CA LEU A 213 -7.84 1.42 8.37
C LEU A 213 -7.91 0.59 9.65
N TYR A 214 -7.50 1.17 10.76
CA TYR A 214 -7.41 0.49 12.05
C TYR A 214 -8.18 1.27 13.11
N ALA A 215 -8.75 0.53 14.06
CA ALA A 215 -9.34 1.10 15.26
C ALA A 215 -8.62 0.61 16.52
N ALA A 216 -8.35 1.54 17.42
CA ALA A 216 -7.94 1.30 18.81
C ALA A 216 -8.98 1.94 19.74
N PRO A 217 -9.31 1.36 20.91
CA PRO A 217 -10.10 2.06 21.92
C PRO A 217 -9.35 3.32 22.33
N ALA A 218 -10.03 4.46 22.45
CA ALA A 218 -9.45 5.73 22.91
C ALA A 218 -9.79 6.00 24.38
N LYS A 219 -11.09 5.92 24.73
CA LYS A 219 -11.61 6.21 26.08
C LYS A 219 -12.43 5.03 26.60
N ILE A 220 -12.05 4.51 27.76
CA ILE A 220 -12.62 3.29 28.35
C ILE A 220 -13.05 3.58 29.78
N ARG A 221 -14.25 3.14 30.15
CA ARG A 221 -14.73 3.12 31.53
C ARG A 221 -14.78 1.69 32.02
N ILE A 222 -14.27 1.44 33.22
CA ILE A 222 -14.33 0.12 33.83
C ILE A 222 -15.33 0.19 34.98
N ARG A 223 -16.23 -0.78 35.04
CA ARG A 223 -17.27 -0.87 36.07
C ARG A 223 -17.37 -2.29 36.61
N PRO A 224 -17.78 -2.49 37.86
CA PRO A 224 -18.18 -3.81 38.33
C PRO A 224 -19.26 -4.41 37.43
N ALA A 225 -19.19 -5.72 37.15
CA ALA A 225 -20.28 -6.40 36.48
C ALA A 225 -21.52 -6.41 37.39
N LEU A 226 -22.69 -6.07 36.81
CA LEU A 226 -23.96 -6.08 37.56
C LEU A 226 -24.37 -7.50 37.98
N ILE A 227 -23.92 -8.52 37.24
CA ILE A 227 -24.21 -9.94 37.49
C ILE A 227 -22.90 -10.75 37.40
N GLY A 228 -22.61 -11.52 38.45
CA GLY A 228 -21.43 -12.38 38.59
C GLY A 228 -20.15 -11.62 38.97
N SER A 229 -19.03 -12.34 39.13
CA SER A 229 -17.72 -11.76 39.46
C SER A 229 -17.00 -11.18 38.23
N GLY A 230 -16.30 -10.07 38.39
CA GLY A 230 -15.48 -9.45 37.33
C GLY A 230 -15.89 -8.02 36.99
N LYS A 231 -15.22 -7.45 35.98
CA LYS A 231 -15.40 -6.06 35.57
C LYS A 231 -15.82 -5.99 34.10
N ILE A 232 -16.52 -4.92 33.75
CA ILE A 232 -16.92 -4.59 32.38
C ILE A 232 -16.10 -3.38 31.93
N ALA A 233 -15.31 -3.56 30.88
CA ALA A 233 -14.72 -2.45 30.14
C ALA A 233 -15.72 -1.96 29.08
N GLU A 234 -16.08 -0.69 29.19
CA GLU A 234 -16.96 0.03 28.28
C GLU A 234 -16.11 1.00 27.43
N VAL A 235 -15.85 0.61 26.18
CA VAL A 235 -15.19 1.46 25.18
C VAL A 235 -16.20 2.47 24.65
N THR A 236 -15.95 3.74 24.93
CA THR A 236 -16.86 4.86 24.59
C THR A 236 -16.40 5.64 23.37
N HIS A 237 -15.09 5.63 23.09
CA HIS A 237 -14.48 6.29 21.95
C HIS A 237 -13.41 5.38 21.37
N ILE A 238 -13.18 5.49 20.06
CA ILE A 238 -12.11 4.81 19.33
C ILE A 238 -11.26 5.84 18.60
N ALA A 239 -9.98 5.55 18.40
CA ALA A 239 -9.09 6.24 17.49
C ALA A 239 -9.05 5.45 16.17
N ILE A 240 -9.33 6.13 15.05
CA ILE A 240 -9.25 5.57 13.71
C ILE A 240 -8.07 6.19 12.96
N TYR A 241 -7.26 5.37 12.29
CA TYR A 241 -6.04 5.77 11.60
C TYR A 241 -5.66 4.77 10.48
N VAL A 242 -4.73 5.16 9.62
CA VAL A 242 -4.13 4.31 8.58
C VAL A 242 -2.80 3.75 9.08
N LYS A 243 -2.53 2.49 8.77
CA LYS A 243 -1.19 1.89 8.80
C LYS A 243 -0.92 1.19 7.47
N ASN A 244 0.23 1.45 6.86
CA ASN A 244 0.65 0.79 5.64
C ASN A 244 2.13 0.40 5.66
N PRO A 245 2.49 -0.86 5.39
CA PRO A 245 3.86 -1.22 5.07
C PRO A 245 4.22 -0.75 3.65
N TYR A 246 5.20 0.14 3.53
CA TYR A 246 5.72 0.62 2.26
C TYR A 246 7.04 -0.09 1.96
N SER A 247 6.96 -1.11 1.09
CA SER A 247 8.09 -1.97 0.74
C SER A 247 8.03 -2.47 -0.70
N PHE A 248 9.19 -2.57 -1.32
CA PHE A 248 9.40 -3.23 -2.62
C PHE A 248 9.84 -4.69 -2.42
N PHE A 249 9.07 -5.43 -1.62
CA PHE A 249 9.34 -6.83 -1.29
C PHE A 249 8.41 -7.74 -2.08
N ASP A 250 9.01 -8.75 -2.73
CA ASP A 250 8.30 -9.78 -3.48
C ASP A 250 7.73 -10.85 -2.57
N ASP A 251 6.45 -11.18 -2.77
CA ASP A 251 5.81 -12.26 -2.04
C ASP A 251 6.49 -13.59 -2.41
N PRO A 252 6.99 -14.37 -1.44
CA PRO A 252 7.66 -15.65 -1.73
C PRO A 252 6.70 -16.70 -2.33
N THR A 253 5.38 -16.45 -2.30
CA THR A 253 4.37 -17.28 -2.96
C THR A 253 4.14 -16.90 -4.43
N GLU A 254 4.67 -15.76 -4.88
CA GLU A 254 4.67 -15.35 -6.29
C GLU A 254 5.89 -15.95 -7.03
N SER A 255 5.70 -16.37 -8.28
CA SER A 255 6.75 -17.01 -9.10
C SER A 255 7.75 -16.02 -9.69
N ALA A 256 7.49 -14.71 -9.62
CA ALA A 256 8.30 -13.65 -10.18
C ALA A 256 8.15 -12.35 -9.38
N SER A 257 9.10 -11.42 -9.58
CA SER A 257 9.07 -10.10 -8.94
C SER A 257 7.80 -9.31 -9.34
N GLN A 258 7.20 -8.60 -8.38
CA GLN A 258 5.97 -7.84 -8.61
C GLN A 258 6.15 -6.80 -9.70
N TYR A 259 5.30 -6.86 -10.73
CA TYR A 259 5.25 -5.88 -11.79
C TYR A 259 4.53 -4.59 -11.31
N LEU A 260 5.17 -3.43 -11.54
CA LEU A 260 4.74 -2.12 -11.06
C LEU A 260 4.37 -1.15 -12.19
N GLY A 261 4.26 -1.64 -13.42
CA GLY A 261 3.95 -0.84 -14.61
C GLY A 261 5.14 -0.61 -15.54
N HIS A 262 4.86 -0.06 -16.72
CA HIS A 262 5.87 0.44 -17.63
C HIS A 262 6.02 1.95 -17.40
N TRP A 263 7.20 2.44 -17.10
CA TRP A 263 7.41 3.84 -16.72
C TRP A 263 8.30 4.57 -17.71
N ASN A 264 8.13 5.88 -17.80
CA ASN A 264 9.10 6.80 -18.35
C ASN A 264 9.14 8.09 -17.51
N ARG A 265 9.92 9.08 -17.93
CA ARG A 265 10.10 10.35 -17.20
C ARG A 265 8.86 11.24 -17.16
N GLU A 266 7.81 10.89 -17.89
CA GLU A 266 6.55 11.63 -17.96
C GLU A 266 5.40 10.92 -17.23
N GLY A 267 5.52 9.62 -16.96
CA GLY A 267 4.50 8.88 -16.22
C GLY A 267 4.57 7.37 -16.41
N ILE A 268 3.47 6.72 -16.05
CA ILE A 268 3.27 5.28 -16.14
C ILE A 268 2.37 4.92 -17.33
N CYS A 269 2.71 3.85 -18.03
CA CYS A 269 1.90 3.13 -19.00
C CYS A 269 1.51 1.78 -18.41
N LEU A 270 0.24 1.43 -18.58
CA LEU A 270 -0.35 0.25 -17.96
C LEU A 270 -0.67 -0.79 -19.01
N VAL A 271 -0.26 -2.01 -18.73
CA VAL A 271 -0.48 -3.16 -19.60
C VAL A 271 -1.24 -4.19 -18.78
N PRO A 272 -2.59 -4.28 -18.93
CA PRO A 272 -3.39 -5.21 -18.17
C PRO A 272 -2.93 -6.67 -18.24
N GLU A 273 -2.55 -7.08 -19.43
CA GLU A 273 -1.98 -8.38 -19.74
C GLU A 273 -0.70 -8.62 -18.94
N GLY A 274 0.10 -7.57 -18.68
CA GLY A 274 1.31 -7.66 -17.86
C GLY A 274 1.04 -7.99 -16.40
N TYR A 275 -0.04 -7.47 -15.82
CA TYR A 275 -0.46 -7.88 -14.48
C TYR A 275 -0.94 -9.32 -14.51
N VAL A 276 -1.89 -9.69 -15.39
CA VAL A 276 -2.44 -11.07 -15.47
C VAL A 276 -1.36 -12.11 -15.77
N ALA A 277 -0.41 -11.80 -16.66
CA ALA A 277 0.73 -12.64 -17.02
C ALA A 277 1.57 -13.07 -15.82
N GLN A 278 1.82 -12.14 -14.88
CA GLN A 278 2.56 -12.43 -13.65
C GLN A 278 1.85 -13.49 -12.78
N TRP A 279 0.51 -13.50 -12.75
CA TRP A 279 -0.28 -14.44 -11.94
C TRP A 279 -0.48 -15.79 -12.63
N ALA A 280 -0.61 -15.79 -13.96
CA ALA A 280 -1.00 -16.97 -14.71
C ALA A 280 0.19 -17.67 -15.41
N ASN A 281 1.41 -17.14 -15.26
CA ASN A 281 2.61 -17.58 -15.98
C ASN A 281 2.42 -17.58 -17.51
N PHE A 282 1.56 -16.69 -18.02
CA PHE A 282 1.24 -16.54 -19.44
C PHE A 282 1.95 -15.30 -20.00
N GLY A 283 3.03 -15.50 -20.74
CA GLY A 283 3.73 -14.45 -21.48
C GLY A 283 4.68 -13.58 -20.63
N SER A 284 5.73 -13.08 -21.25
CA SER A 284 6.84 -12.34 -20.60
C SER A 284 6.76 -10.82 -20.81
N TRP A 285 5.59 -10.30 -21.19
CA TRP A 285 5.35 -8.90 -21.58
C TRP A 285 5.76 -7.87 -20.52
N SER A 286 5.56 -8.21 -19.25
CA SER A 286 6.01 -7.38 -18.13
C SER A 286 7.53 -7.19 -18.10
N ASN A 287 8.32 -7.95 -18.86
CA ASN A 287 9.78 -7.82 -18.93
C ASN A 287 10.28 -7.05 -20.16
N TYR A 288 9.40 -6.63 -21.07
CA TYR A 288 9.81 -5.97 -22.31
C TYR A 288 9.53 -4.47 -22.31
N ILE A 289 10.34 -3.72 -23.02
CA ILE A 289 10.13 -2.29 -23.28
C ILE A 289 9.03 -2.14 -24.33
N ILE A 290 8.16 -1.14 -24.16
CA ILE A 290 7.05 -0.90 -25.07
C ILE A 290 7.05 0.52 -25.63
N GLN A 291 6.50 0.65 -26.84
CA GLN A 291 6.20 1.91 -27.52
C GLN A 291 4.73 1.91 -27.99
N PRO A 292 3.80 2.30 -27.09
CA PRO A 292 2.35 2.27 -27.33
C PRO A 292 1.85 3.27 -28.38
N GLU A 293 2.70 4.20 -28.79
CA GLU A 293 2.41 5.25 -29.77
C GLU A 293 3.08 4.99 -31.13
N GLY A 294 3.62 3.79 -31.34
CA GLY A 294 4.36 3.44 -32.55
C GLY A 294 5.88 3.66 -32.41
N PRO A 295 6.66 3.34 -33.47
CA PRO A 295 8.13 3.30 -33.43
C PRO A 295 8.82 4.65 -33.12
N TYR A 296 8.09 5.76 -33.28
CA TYR A 296 8.54 7.12 -32.96
C TYR A 296 7.85 7.70 -31.73
N GLY A 297 7.02 6.91 -31.06
CA GLY A 297 6.29 7.28 -29.87
C GLY A 297 7.14 7.22 -28.60
N ARG A 298 6.49 7.54 -27.47
CA ARG A 298 7.14 7.42 -26.15
C ARG A 298 7.52 5.98 -25.84
N THR A 299 8.71 5.81 -25.31
CA THR A 299 9.21 4.53 -24.78
C THR A 299 8.82 4.42 -23.31
N TYR A 300 8.43 3.23 -22.87
CA TYR A 300 8.19 2.92 -21.47
C TYR A 300 8.91 1.64 -21.06
N TRP A 301 9.57 1.68 -19.91
CA TRP A 301 10.40 0.61 -19.36
C TRP A 301 9.66 -0.16 -18.28
N PRO A 302 9.68 -1.50 -18.30
CA PRO A 302 9.05 -2.27 -17.25
C PRO A 302 9.76 -2.05 -15.92
N VAL A 303 8.99 -1.88 -14.85
CA VAL A 303 9.50 -1.72 -13.49
C VAL A 303 8.94 -2.82 -12.61
N HIS A 304 9.81 -3.41 -11.80
CA HIS A 304 9.47 -4.41 -10.80
C HIS A 304 10.07 -4.06 -9.44
N ASN A 305 9.56 -4.69 -8.38
CA ASN A 305 10.18 -4.63 -7.04
C ASN A 305 11.68 -4.96 -7.06
N SER A 306 12.09 -5.92 -7.90
CA SER A 306 13.49 -6.33 -8.02
C SER A 306 14.41 -5.22 -8.55
N ASP A 307 13.90 -4.25 -9.32
CA ASP A 307 14.65 -3.08 -9.76
C ASP A 307 15.04 -2.20 -8.57
N PHE A 308 14.10 -1.97 -7.64
CA PHE A 308 14.37 -1.24 -6.40
C PHE A 308 15.41 -1.96 -5.54
N ARG A 309 15.36 -3.29 -5.45
CA ARG A 309 16.36 -4.07 -4.68
C ARG A 309 17.74 -4.08 -5.32
N ARG A 310 17.81 -4.16 -6.66
CA ARG A 310 19.08 -4.00 -7.38
C ARG A 310 19.67 -2.62 -7.10
N TRP A 311 18.87 -1.56 -7.22
CA TRP A 311 19.30 -0.20 -6.90
C TRP A 311 19.75 -0.09 -5.45
N GLN A 312 18.98 -0.64 -4.50
CA GLN A 312 19.29 -0.61 -3.06
C GLN A 312 20.64 -1.24 -2.75
N ASN A 313 20.91 -2.39 -3.37
CA ASN A 313 22.14 -3.13 -3.20
C ASN A 313 23.35 -2.41 -3.81
N ALA A 314 23.19 -1.82 -5.00
CA ALA A 314 24.26 -1.10 -5.68
C ALA A 314 24.66 0.20 -4.96
N HIS A 315 23.71 0.89 -4.32
CA HIS A 315 23.93 2.22 -3.75
C HIS A 315 24.12 2.23 -2.22
N ASN A 316 23.85 1.10 -1.54
CA ASN A 316 23.77 1.03 -0.08
C ASN A 316 22.86 2.12 0.52
N ALA A 317 21.80 2.48 -0.20
CA ALA A 317 20.73 3.39 0.19
C ALA A 317 19.38 2.75 -0.22
N GLY A 318 18.26 3.34 0.18
CA GLY A 318 16.94 2.75 -0.01
C GLY A 318 16.47 2.02 1.25
N GLY A 319 15.21 2.18 1.64
CA GLY A 319 14.73 1.54 2.87
C GLY A 319 13.22 1.50 3.06
N ASP A 320 12.74 0.31 3.41
CA ASP A 320 11.33 0.04 3.66
C ASP A 320 10.87 0.71 4.96
N MET A 321 9.62 1.14 5.00
CA MET A 321 9.08 1.92 6.11
C MET A 321 7.64 1.53 6.45
N ILE A 322 7.25 1.72 7.69
CA ILE A 322 5.84 1.68 8.09
C ILE A 322 5.30 3.09 8.10
N LEU A 323 4.24 3.30 7.35
CA LEU A 323 3.51 4.55 7.31
C LEU A 323 2.37 4.49 8.32
N PHE A 324 2.24 5.53 9.12
CA PHE A 324 1.04 5.85 9.89
C PHE A 324 0.51 7.21 9.46
N SER A 325 -0.81 7.33 9.39
CA SER A 325 -1.43 8.65 9.44
C SER A 325 -1.51 9.16 10.88
N ASP A 326 -1.90 10.42 11.05
CA ASP A 326 -2.57 10.87 12.26
C ASP A 326 -3.92 10.12 12.47
N TYR A 327 -4.63 10.44 13.54
CA TYR A 327 -5.84 9.72 13.94
C TYR A 327 -7.03 10.66 14.17
N ARG A 328 -8.24 10.13 14.00
CA ARG A 328 -9.48 10.79 14.40
C ARG A 328 -10.18 10.02 15.52
N ILE A 329 -10.68 10.75 16.51
CA ILE A 329 -11.40 10.17 17.64
C ILE A 329 -12.89 10.17 17.37
N GLU A 330 -13.48 8.99 17.32
CA GLU A 330 -14.90 8.79 17.09
C GLU A 330 -15.58 8.25 18.35
N ARG A 331 -16.76 8.80 18.64
CA ARG A 331 -17.60 8.28 19.73
C ARG A 331 -18.34 7.04 19.24
N VAL A 332 -18.31 5.97 20.04
CA VAL A 332 -19.03 4.73 19.72
C VAL A 332 -20.30 4.65 20.55
N PHE A 333 -21.47 4.68 19.88
CA PHE A 333 -22.76 4.57 20.54
C PHE A 333 -23.72 3.60 19.82
N PRO A 334 -24.13 2.47 20.41
CA PRO A 334 -23.87 2.09 21.79
C PRO A 334 -22.41 1.66 21.99
N SER A 335 -21.88 1.89 23.19
CA SER A 335 -20.52 1.52 23.58
C SER A 335 -20.23 0.03 23.35
N ILE A 336 -18.96 -0.31 23.18
CA ILE A 336 -18.50 -1.71 23.12
C ILE A 336 -18.24 -2.15 24.56
N ARG A 337 -18.87 -3.24 24.97
CA ARG A 337 -18.74 -3.80 26.33
C ARG A 337 -18.10 -5.17 26.27
N VAL A 338 -17.03 -5.35 27.02
CA VAL A 338 -16.34 -6.63 27.18
C VAL A 338 -16.10 -6.92 28.66
N ARG A 339 -16.15 -8.20 29.05
CA ARG A 339 -15.86 -8.62 30.43
C ARG A 339 -14.36 -8.90 30.56
N ILE A 340 -13.71 -8.31 31.56
CA ILE A 340 -12.26 -8.37 31.77
C ILE A 340 -11.88 -8.87 33.15
#